data_AF-A0A9E0U512-F1
#
_entry.id   AF-A0A9E0U512-F1
#
_cell.length_a   1.000
_cell.length_b   1.000
_cell.length_c   1.000
_cell.angle_alpha   90.00
_cell.angle_beta   90.00
_cell.angle_gamma   90.00
#
_symmetry.space_group_name_H-M   'P 1'
#
loop_
_entity.id
_entity.type
_entity.pdbx_description
1 polymer ?
#
loop_
_entity_poly.entity_id
_entity_poly.type
_entity_poly.pdbx_seq_one_letter_code
_entity_poly.pdbx_strand_id
1 'polypeptide(L)'
;MGAKVDATVFILFVLTLYFLPTVIAWSRDHDGMVKIFLLNLFFGWTAIGWIGALFWSISSSSASFEPSPATPVQQEDSGQRIRCPECAELILKMAKVCKHCGHKLDSPSENEDVAA
;
A
#
# COMPACT_ATOMS: atom_id res chain seq x y z
N MET A 1 -27.55 4.99 -4.10
CA MET A 1 -27.65 3.78 -4.96
C MET A 1 -27.33 4.08 -6.43
N GLY A 2 -27.80 5.20 -7.00
CA GLY A 2 -27.51 5.64 -8.39
C GLY A 2 -26.07 5.39 -8.87
N ALA A 3 -25.07 6.06 -8.28
CA ALA A 3 -23.67 6.02 -8.77
C ALA A 3 -23.07 4.62 -9.02
N LYS A 4 -23.53 3.57 -8.32
CA LYS A 4 -23.08 2.18 -8.59
C LYS A 4 -23.75 1.59 -9.83
N VAL A 5 -25.04 1.90 -10.05
CA VAL A 5 -25.78 1.54 -11.27
C VAL A 5 -25.20 2.30 -12.47
N ASP A 6 -24.95 3.61 -12.31
CA ASP A 6 -24.39 4.47 -13.36
C ASP A 6 -23.02 3.96 -13.83
N ALA A 7 -22.12 3.63 -12.89
CA ALA A 7 -20.82 3.03 -13.18
C ALA A 7 -20.94 1.65 -13.86
N THR A 8 -21.89 0.80 -13.42
CA THR A 8 -22.10 -0.53 -14.01
C THR A 8 -22.59 -0.43 -15.46
N VAL A 9 -23.54 0.47 -15.73
CA VAL A 9 -24.07 0.73 -17.09
C VAL A 9 -22.96 1.28 -17.99
N PHE A 10 -22.14 2.21 -17.49
CA PHE A 10 -21.00 2.76 -18.22
C PHE A 10 -19.97 1.68 -18.61
N ILE A 11 -19.61 0.79 -17.67
CA ILE A 11 -18.68 -0.33 -17.92
C ILE A 11 -19.24 -1.27 -19.01
N LEU A 12 -20.53 -1.64 -18.93
CA LEU A 12 -21.16 -2.51 -19.93
C LEU A 12 -21.24 -1.87 -21.33
N PHE A 13 -21.49 -0.57 -21.40
CA PHE A 13 -21.48 0.19 -22.66
C PHE A 13 -20.09 0.20 -23.30
N VAL A 14 -19.04 0.49 -22.51
CA VAL A 14 -17.64 0.46 -22.97
C VAL A 14 -17.25 -0.95 -23.43
N LEU A 15 -17.62 -2.00 -22.69
CA LEU A 15 -17.38 -3.39 -23.10
C LEU A 15 -18.04 -3.72 -24.45
N THR A 16 -19.27 -3.25 -24.66
CA THR A 16 -20.02 -3.52 -25.89
C THR A 16 -19.36 -2.84 -27.10
N LEU A 17 -18.95 -1.58 -26.97
CA LEU A 17 -18.18 -0.89 -28.01
C LEU A 17 -16.81 -1.53 -28.26
N TYR A 18 -16.19 -2.06 -27.21
CA TYR A 18 -14.89 -2.73 -27.30
C TYR A 18 -14.96 -4.05 -28.07
N PHE A 19 -16.01 -4.86 -27.92
CA PHE A 19 -16.19 -6.08 -28.73
C PHE A 19 -16.75 -5.83 -30.14
N LEU A 20 -17.28 -4.63 -30.42
CA LEU A 20 -17.84 -4.24 -31.71
C LEU A 20 -16.93 -4.52 -32.94
N PRO A 21 -15.62 -4.19 -32.96
CA PRO A 21 -14.74 -4.53 -34.08
C PRO A 21 -14.59 -6.05 -34.30
N THR A 22 -14.67 -6.87 -33.26
CA THR A 22 -14.68 -8.34 -33.40
C THR A 22 -15.98 -8.84 -34.05
N VAL A 23 -17.13 -8.27 -33.67
CA VAL A 23 -18.43 -8.59 -34.29
C VAL A 23 -18.47 -8.16 -35.76
N ILE A 24 -17.92 -6.97 -36.08
CA ILE A 24 -17.81 -6.48 -37.46
C ILE A 24 -16.88 -7.36 -38.30
N ALA A 25 -15.77 -7.84 -37.74
CA ALA A 25 -14.87 -8.76 -38.43
C ALA A 25 -15.53 -10.12 -38.71
N TRP A 26 -16.29 -10.65 -37.75
CA TRP A 26 -17.05 -11.90 -37.91
C TRP A 26 -18.13 -11.78 -39.00
N SER A 27 -18.89 -10.69 -39.02
CA SER A 27 -19.94 -10.43 -40.02
C SER A 27 -19.41 -10.28 -41.46
N ARG A 28 -18.09 -10.15 -41.66
CA ARG A 28 -17.46 -9.93 -42.97
C ARG A 28 -16.61 -11.08 -43.49
N ASP A 29 -16.55 -12.20 -42.77
CA ASP A 29 -15.91 -13.47 -43.17
C ASP A 29 -14.51 -13.32 -43.80
N HIS A 30 -13.70 -12.45 -43.20
CA HIS A 30 -12.42 -12.01 -43.76
C HIS A 30 -11.27 -12.74 -43.05
N ASP A 31 -10.32 -13.34 -43.79
CA ASP A 31 -9.09 -13.97 -43.25
C ASP A 31 -8.30 -13.09 -42.25
N GLY A 32 -8.50 -11.78 -42.29
CA GLY A 32 -7.98 -10.83 -41.31
C GLY A 32 -8.57 -10.93 -39.90
N MET A 33 -9.60 -11.77 -39.66
CA MET A 33 -10.28 -11.92 -38.37
C MET A 33 -9.31 -12.11 -37.20
N VAL A 34 -8.30 -12.98 -37.35
CA VAL A 34 -7.29 -13.24 -36.30
C VAL A 34 -6.49 -11.98 -35.97
N LYS A 35 -6.14 -11.16 -36.97
CA LYS A 35 -5.39 -9.91 -36.76
C LYS A 35 -6.23 -8.86 -36.03
N ILE A 36 -7.51 -8.73 -36.39
CA ILE A 36 -8.44 -7.81 -35.74
C ILE A 36 -8.75 -8.28 -34.31
N PHE A 37 -8.93 -9.59 -34.10
CA PHE A 37 -9.12 -10.18 -32.77
C PHE A 37 -7.91 -9.97 -31.87
N LEU A 38 -6.68 -10.24 -32.35
CA LEU A 38 -5.45 -10.02 -31.58
C LEU A 38 -5.24 -8.53 -31.29
N LEU A 39 -5.44 -7.65 -32.28
CA LEU A 39 -5.35 -6.21 -32.07
C LEU A 39 -6.35 -5.77 -30.99
N ASN A 40 -7.61 -6.22 -31.08
CA ASN A 40 -8.62 -5.91 -30.08
C ASN A 40 -8.19 -6.40 -28.70
N LEU A 41 -7.91 -7.70 -28.57
CA LEU A 41 -7.52 -8.36 -27.33
C LEU A 41 -6.32 -7.69 -26.65
N PHE A 42 -5.23 -7.43 -27.38
CA PHE A 42 -4.06 -6.76 -26.79
C PHE A 42 -4.36 -5.29 -26.44
N PHE A 43 -5.02 -4.54 -27.32
CA PHE A 43 -5.24 -3.11 -27.11
C PHE A 43 -6.20 -2.87 -25.94
N GLY A 44 -7.28 -3.63 -25.80
CA GLY A 44 -8.16 -3.53 -24.64
C GLY A 44 -7.68 -4.27 -23.40
N TRP A 45 -6.88 -5.33 -23.50
CA TRP A 45 -6.19 -5.86 -22.33
C TRP A 45 -5.28 -4.79 -21.71
N THR A 46 -4.56 -4.02 -22.54
CA THR A 46 -3.83 -2.86 -22.02
C THR A 46 -4.78 -1.82 -21.44
N ALA A 47 -5.89 -1.44 -22.11
CA ALA A 47 -6.84 -0.47 -21.57
C ALA A 47 -7.46 -0.88 -20.22
N ILE A 48 -7.84 -2.15 -20.05
CA ILE A 48 -8.34 -2.70 -18.78
C ILE A 48 -7.23 -2.68 -17.72
N GLY A 49 -6.00 -3.05 -18.08
CA GLY A 49 -4.82 -2.94 -17.20
C GLY A 49 -4.53 -1.50 -16.76
N TRP A 50 -4.63 -0.53 -17.67
CA TRP A 50 -4.49 0.90 -17.39
C TRP A 50 -5.60 1.42 -16.48
N ILE A 51 -6.86 1.03 -16.70
CA ILE A 51 -7.98 1.39 -15.80
C ILE A 51 -7.79 0.78 -14.41
N GLY A 52 -7.32 -0.47 -14.32
CA GLY A 52 -6.96 -1.13 -13.06
C GLY A 52 -5.80 -0.43 -12.35
N ALA A 53 -4.76 -0.02 -13.08
CA ALA A 53 -3.63 0.73 -12.54
C ALA A 53 -4.02 2.16 -12.11
N LEU A 54 -4.91 2.82 -12.85
CA LEU A 54 -5.49 4.10 -12.45
C LEU A 54 -6.33 3.94 -11.18
N PHE A 55 -7.17 2.91 -11.11
CA PHE A 55 -7.92 2.60 -9.89
C PHE A 55 -6.98 2.30 -8.72
N TRP A 56 -5.85 1.60 -8.93
CA TRP A 56 -4.83 1.40 -7.91
C TRP A 56 -4.20 2.73 -7.46
N SER A 57 -3.88 3.63 -8.40
CA SER A 57 -3.29 4.95 -8.07
C SER A 57 -4.26 5.91 -7.38
N ILE A 58 -5.56 5.82 -7.69
CA ILE A 58 -6.63 6.67 -7.14
C ILE A 58 -7.22 6.07 -5.86
N SER A 59 -7.14 4.74 -5.71
CA SER A 59 -7.33 4.02 -4.45
C SER A 59 -6.15 4.35 -3.54
N SER A 60 -6.14 5.59 -3.05
CA SER A 60 -5.27 6.06 -2.00
C SER A 60 -5.20 4.99 -0.92
N SER A 61 -4.00 4.73 -0.42
CA SER A 61 -3.83 4.08 0.87
C SER A 61 -4.41 4.99 1.96
N SER A 62 -5.73 4.95 2.09
CA SER A 62 -6.38 4.91 3.37
C SER A 62 -6.11 3.50 3.94
N ALA A 63 -4.90 3.15 4.39
CA ALA A 63 -4.27 3.73 5.58
C ALA A 63 -5.02 4.94 6.16
N SER A 64 -6.31 4.73 6.45
CA SER A 64 -6.93 5.38 7.56
C SER A 64 -6.00 5.06 8.72
N PHE A 65 -5.27 6.06 9.18
CA PHE A 65 -4.83 6.09 10.57
C PHE A 65 -6.08 6.29 11.42
N GLU A 66 -7.01 5.33 11.33
CA GLU A 66 -8.08 5.15 12.28
C GLU A 66 -7.41 4.44 13.44
N PRO A 67 -7.29 5.09 14.61
CA PRO A 67 -6.74 4.43 15.79
C PRO A 67 -7.70 3.30 16.17
N SER A 68 -7.36 2.09 15.73
CA SER A 68 -8.12 0.87 16.03
C SER A 68 -8.30 0.77 17.56
N PRO A 69 -9.54 0.81 18.07
CA PRO A 69 -9.76 0.78 19.50
C PRO A 69 -9.35 -0.60 20.05
N ALA A 70 -8.53 -0.59 21.09
CA ALA A 70 -8.04 -1.77 21.83
C ALA A 70 -7.05 -2.69 21.08
N THR A 71 -5.87 -2.16 20.74
CA THR A 71 -4.61 -2.89 20.96
C THR A 71 -3.55 -1.90 21.46
N PRO A 72 -2.84 -2.18 22.58
CA PRO A 72 -1.81 -1.28 23.10
C PRO A 72 -0.52 -1.40 22.27
N VAL A 73 -0.53 -0.82 21.07
CA VAL A 73 0.69 -0.60 20.28
C VAL A 73 1.41 0.60 20.91
N GLN A 74 2.45 0.32 21.70
CA GLN A 74 3.23 1.35 22.39
C GLN A 74 4.01 2.19 21.37
N GLN A 75 3.65 3.46 21.28
CA GLN A 75 4.32 4.46 20.43
C GLN A 75 5.32 5.27 21.26
N GLU A 76 6.52 4.71 21.50
CA GLU A 76 7.63 5.36 22.21
C GLU A 76 9.03 5.00 21.61
N ASP A 77 9.31 5.34 20.33
CA ASP A 77 10.68 5.21 19.75
C ASP A 77 11.40 6.56 19.56
N SER A 78 11.19 7.48 20.51
CA SER A 78 12.01 8.69 20.66
C SER A 78 12.55 8.91 22.08
N GLY A 79 11.90 8.34 23.10
CA GLY A 79 12.37 8.36 24.50
C GLY A 79 13.23 7.16 24.92
N GLN A 80 13.25 6.08 24.12
CA GLN A 80 13.84 4.80 24.53
C GLN A 80 15.33 4.64 24.17
N ARG A 81 15.93 5.60 23.45
CA ARG A 81 17.34 5.58 23.04
C ARG A 81 18.12 6.72 23.68
N ILE A 82 19.26 6.41 24.29
CA ILE A 82 20.21 7.36 24.87
C ILE A 82 21.55 7.27 24.12
N ARG A 83 22.42 8.28 24.26
CA ARG A 83 23.81 8.18 23.79
C ARG A 83 24.68 7.54 24.85
N CYS A 84 25.56 6.63 24.46
CA CYS A 84 26.62 6.12 25.32
C CYS A 84 27.62 7.25 25.65
N PRO A 85 27.98 7.50 26.93
CA PRO A 85 28.87 8.60 27.31
C PRO A 85 30.29 8.44 26.75
N GLU A 86 30.77 7.21 26.58
CA GLU A 86 32.16 6.92 26.19
C GLU A 86 32.39 6.96 24.67
N CYS A 87 31.39 6.59 23.86
CA CYS A 87 31.53 6.44 22.39
C CYS A 87 30.46 7.17 21.57
N ALA A 88 29.56 7.91 22.21
CA ALA A 88 28.46 8.67 21.60
C ALA A 88 27.43 7.87 20.76
N GLU A 89 27.58 6.54 20.65
CA GLU A 89 26.68 5.61 19.96
C GLU A 89 25.26 5.63 20.54
N LEU A 90 24.25 5.41 19.70
CA LEU A 90 22.84 5.36 20.10
C LEU A 90 22.47 3.95 20.59
N ILE A 91 22.06 3.85 21.84
CA ILE A 91 21.79 2.61 22.55
C ILE A 91 20.43 2.66 23.25
N LEU A 92 19.81 1.50 23.48
CA LEU A 92 18.56 1.43 24.24
C LEU A 92 18.80 1.81 25.70
N LYS A 93 17.86 2.55 26.32
CA LYS A 93 17.92 2.97 27.74
C LYS A 93 18.01 1.79 28.72
N MET A 94 17.58 0.59 28.29
CA MET A 94 17.68 -0.67 29.04
C MET A 94 19.00 -1.46 28.84
N ALA A 95 19.93 -0.96 28.02
CA ALA A 95 21.16 -1.67 27.70
C ALA A 95 22.18 -1.59 28.85
N LYS A 96 22.46 -2.72 29.52
CA LYS A 96 23.48 -2.82 30.59
C LYS A 96 24.93 -2.69 30.10
N VAL A 97 25.16 -2.86 28.80
CA VAL A 97 26.49 -2.77 28.16
C VAL A 97 26.35 -2.18 26.76
N CYS A 98 27.17 -1.21 26.41
CA CYS A 98 27.25 -0.69 25.05
C CYS A 98 27.92 -1.71 24.11
N LYS A 99 27.25 -2.05 23.00
CA LYS A 99 27.78 -3.00 22.00
C LYS A 99 29.05 -2.52 21.29
N HIS A 100 29.23 -1.20 21.17
CA HIS A 100 30.32 -0.61 20.36
C HIS A 100 31.64 -0.51 21.15
N CYS A 101 31.60 -0.04 22.39
CA CYS A 101 32.81 0.15 23.22
C CYS A 101 32.92 -0.79 24.44
N GLY A 102 31.89 -1.58 24.76
CA GLY A 102 31.88 -2.47 25.93
C GLY A 102 31.69 -1.77 27.28
N HIS A 103 31.53 -0.44 27.32
CA HIS A 103 31.24 0.30 28.55
C HIS A 103 29.95 -0.21 29.21
N LYS A 104 30.02 -0.48 30.52
CA LYS A 104 28.89 -0.92 31.34
C LYS A 104 28.06 0.27 31.76
N LEU A 105 26.74 0.14 31.70
CA LEU A 105 25.81 1.21 32.02
C LEU A 105 24.92 0.72 33.14
N ASP A 106 24.89 1.47 34.22
CA ASP A 106 24.04 1.18 35.35
C ASP A 106 22.60 1.49 34.95
N SER A 107 21.75 0.45 35.00
CA SER A 107 20.32 0.61 34.73
C SER A 107 19.73 1.55 35.78
N PRO A 108 19.03 2.64 35.40
CA PRO A 108 18.39 3.52 36.38
C PRO A 108 17.43 2.68 37.22
N SER A 109 17.68 2.64 38.51
CA SER A 109 16.88 1.91 39.48
C SER A 109 15.46 2.45 39.48
N GLU A 110 14.49 1.54 39.37
CA GLU A 110 13.18 1.82 39.96
C GLU A 110 13.40 2.12 41.46
N ASN A 111 12.80 3.21 41.95
CA ASN A 111 12.77 3.73 43.33
C ASN A 111 13.79 4.83 43.72
N GLU A 112 13.54 6.02 43.19
CA GLU A 112 13.82 7.35 43.78
C GLU A 112 12.69 8.29 43.26
N ASP A 113 11.80 8.94 44.02
CA ASP A 113 11.29 8.76 45.40
C ASP A 113 9.75 8.99 45.35
N VAL A 114 8.89 8.35 46.16
CA VAL A 114 8.46 8.71 47.53
C VAL A 114 7.99 10.17 47.72
N ALA A 115 6.67 10.30 47.98
CA ALA A 115 5.97 11.36 48.74
C ALA A 115 6.15 12.86 48.40
N ALA A 116 5.04 13.47 47.96
CA ALA A 116 4.62 14.83 48.33
C ALA A 116 3.09 14.89 48.39
#